data_AF-A0A934VCU7-F1
#
_entry.id   AF-A0A934VCU7-F1
#
_cell.length_a   1.000
_cell.length_b   1.000
_cell.length_c   1.000
_cell.angle_alpha   90.00
_cell.angle_beta   90.00
_cell.angle_gamma   90.00
#
_symmetry.space_group_name_H-M   'P 1'
#
loop_
_entity.id
_entity.type
_entity.pdbx_description
1 polymer ?
#
loop_
_entity_poly.entity_id
_entity_poly.type
_entity_poly.pdbx_seq_one_letter_code
_entity_poly.pdbx_strand_id
1 'polypeptide(L)'
;MAEWTNEEIREALNESLSNPDIMLAAGAGKGLNNFLFAEWMRRDLAAAIAWFEKLDSPSLQGSLGLRLCDYWPADKPEEGLAFILSHRRLIGNYDQILVLTLSRRAQQGAAAVEALLKSMREEKIDFKLRRPIDFPKGFDFRSLAGSEEFKALGPREGGTMFLRGWSSQDKDGLFDWLLENHGVASITSNIVIPAPGEEETEHMRWLGGRIDALDPAERAEYVRLNRRRWLSPSSGISDFAEGITDPATLDELLVLGVQSIRAGNSVEVMRLLEGVDDPGKRIDLLENTPMMSEEDSRYATPRFNLVDEDQLLKKLTEWGAPQGRSENIINRFK
;
A
#
# COMPACT_ATOMS: atom_id res chain seq x y z
N MET A 1 -15.77 32.75 -7.75
CA MET A 1 -16.90 31.81 -7.98
C MET A 1 -18.05 31.99 -7.00
N ALA A 2 -17.85 32.34 -5.72
CA ALA A 2 -18.95 32.49 -4.76
C ALA A 2 -20.07 33.48 -5.20
N GLU A 3 -19.72 34.50 -5.98
CA GLU A 3 -20.66 35.51 -6.50
C GLU A 3 -21.37 35.11 -7.80
N TRP A 4 -20.93 34.03 -8.46
CA TRP A 4 -21.56 33.57 -9.70
C TRP A 4 -22.85 32.81 -9.38
N THR A 5 -23.84 32.88 -10.26
CA THR A 5 -25.06 32.09 -10.23
C THR A 5 -24.84 30.69 -10.83
N ASN A 6 -25.77 29.76 -10.59
CA ASN A 6 -25.71 28.44 -11.23
C ASN A 6 -25.79 28.54 -12.77
N GLU A 7 -26.53 29.53 -13.27
CA GLU A 7 -26.68 29.78 -14.70
C GLU A 7 -25.37 30.27 -15.32
N GLU A 8 -24.69 31.22 -14.69
CA GLU A 8 -23.38 31.70 -15.16
C GLU A 8 -22.32 30.58 -15.14
N ILE A 9 -22.34 29.70 -14.14
CA ILE A 9 -21.45 28.53 -14.10
C ILE A 9 -21.77 27.55 -15.24
N ARG A 10 -23.06 27.27 -15.49
CA ARG A 10 -23.51 26.39 -16.58
C ARG A 10 -23.13 26.96 -17.95
N GLU A 11 -23.35 28.25 -18.18
CA GLU A 11 -23.00 28.93 -19.43
C GLU A 11 -21.50 28.89 -19.67
N ALA A 12 -20.70 29.25 -18.67
CA ALA A 12 -19.24 29.18 -18.74
C ALA A 12 -18.73 27.75 -18.99
N LEU A 13 -19.37 26.74 -18.39
CA LEU A 13 -19.06 25.34 -18.64
C LEU A 13 -19.33 24.98 -20.10
N ASN A 14 -20.52 25.30 -20.64
CA ASN A 14 -20.85 25.03 -22.04
C ASN A 14 -19.89 25.74 -23.00
N GLU A 15 -19.59 27.02 -22.75
CA GLU A 15 -18.64 27.79 -23.57
C GLU A 15 -17.24 27.16 -23.56
N SER A 16 -16.77 26.73 -22.37
CA SER A 16 -15.47 26.07 -22.24
C SER A 16 -15.37 24.74 -23.00
N LEU A 17 -16.50 24.04 -23.14
CA LEU A 17 -16.58 22.75 -23.85
C LEU A 17 -16.68 22.94 -25.36
N SER A 18 -17.33 24.01 -25.83
CA SER A 18 -17.44 24.34 -27.25
C SER A 18 -16.19 25.01 -27.81
N ASN A 19 -15.41 25.70 -26.99
CA ASN A 19 -14.24 26.47 -27.41
C ASN A 19 -12.99 26.08 -26.61
N PRO A 20 -12.40 24.89 -26.83
CA PRO A 20 -11.26 24.42 -26.05
C PRO A 20 -10.02 25.34 -26.16
N ASP A 21 -9.89 26.10 -27.25
CA ASP A 21 -8.78 27.05 -27.45
C ASP A 21 -8.87 28.31 -26.56
N ILE A 22 -10.05 28.60 -26.00
CA ILE A 22 -10.24 29.69 -25.01
C ILE A 22 -9.72 29.26 -23.62
N MET A 23 -9.48 27.95 -23.41
CA MET A 23 -8.83 27.44 -22.21
C MET A 23 -7.35 27.83 -22.21
N LEU A 24 -7.02 29.00 -21.64
CA LEU A 24 -5.68 29.57 -21.41
C LEU A 24 -4.51 28.68 -21.89
N ALA A 25 -3.90 29.08 -23.02
CA ALA A 25 -2.88 28.37 -23.81
C ALA A 25 -1.60 27.93 -23.06
N ALA A 26 -1.50 28.16 -21.74
CA ALA A 26 -0.34 27.86 -20.92
C ALA A 26 -0.71 26.94 -19.74
N GLY A 27 -1.23 25.74 -19.99
CA GLY A 27 -1.32 24.64 -19.01
C GLY A 27 -2.28 24.82 -17.81
N ALA A 28 -2.54 26.04 -17.36
CA ALA A 28 -3.36 26.40 -16.20
C ALA A 28 -4.87 26.34 -16.49
N GLY A 29 -5.29 26.37 -17.77
CA GLY A 29 -6.68 26.20 -18.21
C GLY A 29 -7.14 24.74 -18.30
N LYS A 30 -6.20 23.77 -18.27
CA LYS A 30 -6.53 22.34 -18.28
C LYS A 30 -7.25 21.97 -16.98
N GLY A 31 -8.57 21.87 -17.05
CA GLY A 31 -9.41 21.46 -15.92
C GLY A 31 -10.34 22.54 -15.37
N LEU A 32 -10.42 23.73 -15.96
CA LEU A 32 -11.42 24.74 -15.56
C LEU A 32 -12.85 24.19 -15.70
N ASN A 33 -13.15 23.44 -16.76
CA ASN A 33 -14.40 22.70 -16.92
C ASN A 33 -14.66 21.75 -15.72
N ASN A 34 -13.63 21.08 -15.20
CA ASN A 34 -13.77 20.22 -14.03
C ASN A 34 -14.11 21.03 -12.77
N PHE A 35 -13.50 22.21 -12.58
CA PHE A 35 -13.80 23.08 -11.44
C PHE A 35 -15.20 23.69 -11.52
N LEU A 36 -15.62 24.15 -12.69
CA LEU A 36 -16.97 24.67 -12.92
C LEU A 36 -18.02 23.58 -12.70
N PHE A 37 -17.78 22.39 -13.23
CA PHE A 37 -18.67 21.25 -13.03
C PHE A 37 -18.73 20.78 -11.57
N ALA A 38 -17.60 20.74 -10.87
CA ALA A 38 -17.54 20.44 -9.44
C ALA A 38 -18.33 21.44 -8.60
N GLU A 39 -18.13 22.74 -8.87
CA GLU A 39 -18.81 23.80 -8.14
C GLU A 39 -20.32 23.79 -8.43
N TRP A 40 -20.73 23.48 -9.67
CA TRP A 40 -22.14 23.32 -10.00
C TRP A 40 -22.75 22.13 -9.26
N MET A 41 -22.11 20.95 -9.28
CA MET A 41 -22.58 19.79 -8.55
C MET A 41 -22.73 20.04 -7.04
N ARG A 42 -21.81 20.81 -6.45
CA ARG A 42 -21.87 21.20 -5.04
C ARG A 42 -23.10 22.06 -4.71
N ARG A 43 -23.54 22.88 -5.67
CA ARG A 43 -24.66 23.82 -5.49
C ARG A 43 -26.01 23.24 -5.88
N ASP A 44 -26.03 22.44 -6.95
CA ASP A 44 -27.24 21.89 -7.55
C ASP A 44 -26.92 20.58 -8.28
N LEU A 45 -26.77 19.52 -7.48
CA LEU A 45 -26.46 18.17 -7.98
C LEU A 45 -27.48 17.69 -9.01
N ALA A 46 -28.78 17.93 -8.77
CA ALA A 46 -29.84 17.44 -9.63
C ALA A 46 -29.80 18.09 -11.02
N ALA A 47 -29.62 19.41 -11.09
CA ALA A 47 -29.49 20.11 -12.37
C ALA A 47 -28.21 19.70 -13.12
N ALA A 48 -27.09 19.54 -12.40
CA ALA A 48 -25.83 19.12 -12.99
C ALA A 48 -25.90 17.70 -13.58
N ILE A 49 -26.55 16.75 -12.89
CA ILE A 49 -26.79 15.39 -13.39
C ILE A 49 -27.69 15.44 -14.64
N ALA A 50 -28.82 16.14 -14.56
CA ALA A 50 -29.75 16.25 -15.67
C ALA A 50 -29.13 16.91 -16.92
N TRP A 51 -28.16 17.81 -16.73
CA TRP A 51 -27.36 18.36 -17.81
C TRP A 51 -26.35 17.34 -18.36
N PHE A 52 -25.63 16.63 -17.48
CA PHE A 52 -24.64 15.61 -17.86
C PHE A 52 -25.27 14.48 -18.69
N GLU A 53 -26.46 14.02 -18.31
CA GLU A 53 -27.21 12.97 -19.01
C GLU A 53 -27.65 13.38 -20.43
N LYS A 54 -27.76 14.68 -20.71
CA LYS A 54 -28.15 15.23 -22.02
C LYS A 54 -26.99 15.46 -22.97
N LEU A 55 -25.74 15.19 -22.55
CA LEU A 55 -24.57 15.37 -23.41
C LEU A 55 -24.56 14.33 -24.54
N ASP A 56 -24.53 14.78 -25.79
CA ASP A 56 -24.56 13.88 -26.96
C ASP A 56 -23.22 13.18 -27.25
N SER A 57 -22.13 13.63 -26.63
CA SER A 57 -20.77 13.10 -26.89
C SER A 57 -20.36 12.07 -25.84
N PRO A 58 -20.22 10.77 -26.21
CA PRO A 58 -19.80 9.72 -25.27
C PRO A 58 -18.39 9.95 -24.71
N SER A 59 -17.50 10.56 -25.50
CA SER A 59 -16.15 10.90 -25.06
C SER A 59 -16.17 11.97 -23.95
N LEU A 60 -17.01 12.98 -24.13
CA LEU A 60 -17.20 14.04 -23.14
C LEU A 60 -17.89 13.50 -21.87
N GLN A 61 -18.93 12.67 -22.03
CA GLN A 61 -19.59 11.99 -20.92
C GLN A 61 -18.62 11.10 -20.14
N GLY A 62 -17.75 10.35 -20.82
CA GLY A 62 -16.73 9.55 -20.14
C GLY A 62 -15.74 10.40 -19.33
N SER A 63 -15.26 11.51 -19.90
CA SER A 63 -14.34 12.44 -19.23
C SER A 63 -14.96 13.11 -18.00
N LEU A 64 -16.18 13.63 -18.13
CA LEU A 64 -16.90 14.29 -17.05
C LEU A 64 -17.49 13.30 -16.04
N GLY A 65 -17.82 12.07 -16.44
CA GLY A 65 -18.36 11.03 -15.57
C GLY A 65 -17.39 10.64 -14.45
N LEU A 66 -16.08 10.65 -14.72
CA LEU A 66 -15.05 10.49 -13.70
C LEU A 66 -15.11 11.63 -12.66
N ARG A 67 -15.28 12.88 -13.13
CA ARG A 67 -15.37 14.05 -12.26
C ARG A 67 -16.66 14.08 -11.46
N LEU A 68 -17.76 13.66 -12.07
CA LEU A 68 -19.02 13.47 -11.38
C LEU A 68 -18.86 12.52 -10.18
N CYS A 69 -18.10 11.44 -10.34
CA CYS A 69 -17.83 10.54 -9.22
C CYS A 69 -16.89 11.16 -8.18
N ASP A 70 -15.80 11.81 -8.61
CA ASP A 70 -14.83 12.45 -7.71
C ASP A 70 -15.44 13.55 -6.84
N TYR A 71 -16.42 14.29 -7.35
CA TYR A 71 -17.07 15.42 -6.67
C TYR A 71 -18.43 15.09 -6.07
N TRP A 72 -18.80 13.80 -6.03
CA TRP A 72 -20.08 13.41 -5.48
C TRP A 72 -20.22 13.85 -4.01
N PRO A 73 -21.35 14.46 -3.59
CA PRO A 73 -21.48 14.98 -2.23
C PRO A 73 -21.37 13.89 -1.16
N ALA A 74 -20.58 14.16 -0.12
CA ALA A 74 -20.30 13.22 0.96
C ALA A 74 -21.54 12.86 1.80
N ASP A 75 -22.55 13.73 1.83
CA ASP A 75 -23.82 13.55 2.52
C ASP A 75 -24.86 12.77 1.69
N LYS A 76 -24.54 12.43 0.44
CA LYS A 76 -25.43 11.74 -0.51
C LYS A 76 -24.91 10.40 -1.04
N PRO A 77 -24.32 9.50 -0.22
CA PRO A 77 -23.74 8.25 -0.71
C PRO A 77 -24.77 7.31 -1.35
N GLU A 78 -25.98 7.21 -0.78
CA GLU A 78 -27.03 6.29 -1.29
C GLU A 78 -27.58 6.76 -2.65
N GLU A 79 -27.76 8.07 -2.83
CA GLU A 79 -28.11 8.65 -4.15
C GLU A 79 -27.01 8.35 -5.17
N GLY A 80 -25.74 8.38 -4.75
CA GLY A 80 -24.59 8.04 -5.60
C GLY A 80 -24.55 6.58 -5.98
N LEU A 81 -24.81 5.68 -5.03
CA LEU A 81 -24.92 4.26 -5.33
C LEU A 81 -26.04 4.02 -6.35
N ALA A 82 -27.24 4.57 -6.12
CA ALA A 82 -28.36 4.46 -7.06
C ALA A 82 -27.97 4.97 -8.46
N PHE A 83 -27.28 6.11 -8.54
CA PHE A 83 -26.79 6.68 -9.79
C PHE A 83 -25.82 5.74 -10.54
N ILE A 84 -24.88 5.12 -9.83
CA ILE A 84 -23.97 4.13 -10.43
C ILE A 84 -24.77 2.95 -11.01
N LEU A 85 -25.73 2.43 -10.25
CA LEU A 85 -26.53 1.28 -10.70
C LEU A 85 -27.30 1.59 -11.98
N SER A 86 -27.86 2.80 -12.13
CA SER A 86 -28.57 3.22 -13.35
C SER A 86 -27.64 3.58 -14.52
N HIS A 87 -26.38 3.94 -14.26
CA HIS A 87 -25.47 4.52 -15.26
C HIS A 87 -24.15 3.76 -15.46
N ARG A 88 -24.11 2.45 -15.14
CA ARG A 88 -22.87 1.64 -15.18
C ARG A 88 -22.05 1.73 -16.47
N ARG A 89 -22.70 1.93 -17.62
CA ARG A 89 -22.01 2.02 -18.93
C ARG A 89 -21.33 3.37 -19.17
N LEU A 90 -21.75 4.41 -18.46
CA LEU A 90 -21.24 5.77 -18.63
C LEU A 90 -20.02 6.06 -17.75
N ILE A 91 -19.86 5.31 -16.66
CA ILE A 91 -18.88 5.60 -15.61
C ILE A 91 -17.88 4.44 -15.52
N GLY A 92 -16.65 4.67 -15.98
CA GLY A 92 -15.57 3.69 -15.92
C GLY A 92 -14.90 3.58 -14.54
N ASN A 93 -15.13 4.54 -13.63
CA ASN A 93 -14.57 4.54 -12.28
C ASN A 93 -15.51 5.28 -11.32
N TYR A 94 -15.93 4.58 -10.27
CA TYR A 94 -16.87 5.05 -9.25
C TYR A 94 -16.30 4.93 -7.82
N ASP A 95 -14.98 4.85 -7.70
CA ASP A 95 -14.24 4.64 -6.45
C ASP A 95 -14.69 5.58 -5.32
N GLN A 96 -14.76 6.89 -5.58
CA GLN A 96 -15.15 7.88 -4.56
C GLN A 96 -16.55 7.65 -3.99
N ILE A 97 -17.56 7.40 -4.85
CA ILE A 97 -18.93 7.15 -4.40
C ILE A 97 -19.00 5.84 -3.59
N LEU A 98 -18.31 4.79 -4.05
CA LEU A 98 -18.27 3.53 -3.31
C LEU A 98 -17.58 3.68 -1.96
N VAL A 99 -16.47 4.43 -1.88
CA VAL A 99 -15.79 4.73 -0.62
C VAL A 99 -16.70 5.51 0.33
N LEU A 100 -17.42 6.54 -0.16
CA LEU A 100 -18.39 7.27 0.66
C LEU A 100 -19.51 6.36 1.17
N THR A 101 -20.03 5.49 0.30
CA THR A 101 -21.08 4.54 0.65
C THR A 101 -20.60 3.52 1.66
N LEU A 102 -19.43 2.92 1.46
CA LEU A 102 -18.82 1.98 2.39
C LEU A 102 -18.50 2.62 3.73
N SER A 103 -17.97 3.84 3.74
CA SER A 103 -17.70 4.58 4.98
C SER A 103 -18.99 4.87 5.74
N ARG A 104 -20.08 5.23 5.04
CA ARG A 104 -21.41 5.41 5.64
C ARG A 104 -21.98 4.10 6.18
N ARG A 105 -21.80 2.98 5.49
CA ARG A 105 -22.21 1.65 5.98
C ARG A 105 -21.34 1.17 7.14
N ALA A 106 -20.05 1.51 7.15
CA ALA A 106 -19.15 1.19 8.25
C ALA A 106 -19.63 1.86 9.56
N GLN A 107 -20.16 3.08 9.49
CA GLN A 107 -20.80 3.75 10.64
C GLN A 107 -22.03 3.00 11.19
N GLN A 108 -22.66 2.15 10.38
CA GLN A 108 -23.82 1.32 10.76
C GLN A 108 -23.39 -0.08 11.27
N GLY A 109 -22.10 -0.42 11.17
CA GLY A 109 -21.53 -1.69 11.64
C GLY A 109 -21.26 -2.72 10.54
N ALA A 110 -20.60 -3.82 10.93
CA ALA A 110 -20.12 -4.86 10.03
C ALA A 110 -21.22 -5.47 9.13
N ALA A 111 -22.41 -5.75 9.70
CA ALA A 111 -23.53 -6.32 8.95
C ALA A 111 -24.03 -5.40 7.83
N ALA A 112 -23.98 -4.08 8.01
CA ALA A 112 -24.37 -3.13 6.97
C ALA A 112 -23.34 -3.07 5.83
N VAL A 113 -22.06 -3.22 6.15
CA VAL A 113 -20.99 -3.34 5.16
C VAL A 113 -21.15 -4.66 4.37
N GLU A 114 -21.35 -5.78 5.05
CA GLU A 114 -21.61 -7.08 4.42
C GLU A 114 -22.82 -7.02 3.48
N ALA A 115 -23.94 -6.43 3.93
CA ALA A 115 -25.14 -6.28 3.10
C ALA A 115 -24.86 -5.46 1.83
N LEU A 116 -24.03 -4.43 1.91
CA LEU A 116 -23.60 -3.66 0.75
C LEU A 116 -22.71 -4.50 -0.18
N LEU A 117 -21.70 -5.21 0.36
CA LEU A 117 -20.84 -6.09 -0.45
C LEU A 117 -21.66 -7.14 -1.20
N LYS A 118 -22.64 -7.74 -0.53
CA LYS A 118 -23.59 -8.68 -1.14
C LYS A 118 -24.36 -8.04 -2.29
N SER A 119 -24.93 -6.86 -2.08
CA SER A 119 -25.66 -6.12 -3.12
C SER A 119 -24.74 -5.78 -4.30
N MET A 120 -23.51 -5.32 -4.04
CA MET A 120 -22.53 -5.02 -5.08
C MET A 120 -22.18 -6.24 -5.92
N ARG A 121 -22.01 -7.42 -5.30
CA ARG A 121 -21.79 -8.68 -6.01
C ARG A 121 -22.99 -9.07 -6.89
N GLU A 122 -24.20 -9.03 -6.34
CA GLU A 122 -25.45 -9.33 -7.06
C GLU A 122 -25.62 -8.41 -8.27
N GLU A 123 -25.25 -7.15 -8.09
CA GLU A 123 -25.25 -6.12 -9.12
C GLU A 123 -23.99 -6.13 -10.00
N LYS A 124 -23.05 -7.07 -9.82
CA LYS A 124 -21.81 -7.19 -10.61
C LYS A 124 -21.02 -5.88 -10.69
N ILE A 125 -20.98 -5.14 -9.59
CA ILE A 125 -20.16 -3.94 -9.46
C ILE A 125 -18.73 -4.39 -9.16
N ASP A 126 -17.78 -3.92 -9.96
CA ASP A 126 -16.37 -4.24 -9.81
C ASP A 126 -15.79 -3.54 -8.59
N PHE A 127 -15.17 -4.31 -7.69
CA PHE A 127 -14.67 -3.79 -6.42
C PHE A 127 -13.19 -3.41 -6.55
N LYS A 128 -12.92 -2.31 -7.27
CA LYS A 128 -11.57 -1.76 -7.48
C LYS A 128 -11.39 -0.42 -6.80
N LEU A 129 -11.36 -0.45 -5.48
CA LEU A 129 -11.14 0.75 -4.68
C LEU A 129 -9.66 1.12 -4.63
N ARG A 130 -9.35 2.39 -4.89
CA ARG A 130 -7.98 2.94 -4.76
C ARG A 130 -7.87 3.89 -3.59
N ARG A 131 -9.00 4.44 -3.14
CA ARG A 131 -9.09 5.32 -1.98
C ARG A 131 -9.35 4.49 -0.71
N PRO A 132 -8.78 4.90 0.45
CA PRO A 132 -9.06 4.25 1.72
C PRO A 132 -10.52 4.49 2.13
N ILE A 133 -11.07 3.54 2.90
CA ILE A 133 -12.40 3.64 3.51
C ILE A 133 -12.22 4.16 4.93
N ASP A 134 -13.05 5.13 5.33
CA ASP A 134 -13.05 5.64 6.70
C ASP A 134 -13.91 4.72 7.59
N PHE A 135 -13.23 3.89 8.39
CA PHE A 135 -13.88 3.06 9.39
C PHE A 135 -14.01 3.80 10.71
N PRO A 136 -15.18 3.74 11.40
CA PRO A 136 -15.30 4.32 12.73
C PRO A 136 -14.37 3.62 13.72
N LYS A 137 -13.96 4.31 14.79
CA LYS A 137 -13.16 3.72 15.87
C LYS A 137 -13.91 2.55 16.51
N GLY A 138 -13.25 1.41 16.64
CA GLY A 138 -13.83 0.19 17.20
C GLY A 138 -14.75 -0.54 16.23
N PHE A 139 -14.57 -0.33 14.91
CA PHE A 139 -15.30 -1.09 13.91
C PHE A 139 -15.00 -2.60 14.06
N ASP A 140 -16.04 -3.42 14.00
CA ASP A 140 -15.94 -4.87 14.23
C ASP A 140 -15.46 -5.61 12.96
N PHE A 141 -14.16 -5.48 12.67
CA PHE A 141 -13.53 -6.15 11.54
C PHE A 141 -13.57 -7.67 11.65
N ARG A 142 -13.55 -8.23 12.87
CA ARG A 142 -13.58 -9.70 13.08
C ARG A 142 -14.93 -10.27 12.62
N SER A 143 -16.04 -9.63 12.96
CA SER A 143 -17.36 -10.04 12.45
C SER A 143 -17.44 -9.89 10.93
N LEU A 144 -16.93 -8.78 10.37
CA LEU A 144 -16.90 -8.60 8.91
C LEU A 144 -16.06 -9.70 8.23
N ALA A 145 -14.89 -10.01 8.77
CA ALA A 145 -13.98 -11.02 8.23
C ALA A 145 -14.56 -12.44 8.27
N GLY A 146 -15.49 -12.70 9.20
CA GLY A 146 -16.27 -13.94 9.27
C GLY A 146 -17.33 -14.07 8.17
N SER A 147 -17.71 -12.98 7.50
CA SER A 147 -18.75 -12.98 6.47
C SER A 147 -18.32 -13.69 5.19
N GLU A 148 -19.30 -14.28 4.49
CA GLU A 148 -19.07 -14.93 3.20
C GLU A 148 -18.64 -13.92 2.12
N GLU A 149 -19.20 -12.70 2.17
CA GLU A 149 -18.84 -11.65 1.21
C GLU A 149 -17.40 -11.20 1.36
N PHE A 150 -16.91 -11.06 2.60
CA PHE A 150 -15.52 -10.70 2.84
C PHE A 150 -14.55 -11.79 2.40
N LYS A 151 -14.85 -13.06 2.73
CA LYS A 151 -14.05 -14.21 2.28
C LYS A 151 -14.00 -14.30 0.76
N ALA A 152 -15.09 -13.97 0.08
CA ALA A 152 -15.17 -13.98 -1.38
C ALA A 152 -14.35 -12.88 -2.05
N LEU A 153 -14.14 -11.72 -1.40
CA LEU A 153 -13.19 -10.72 -1.87
C LEU A 153 -11.75 -11.25 -1.81
N GLY A 154 -11.43 -12.01 -0.75
CA GLY A 154 -10.08 -12.51 -0.52
C GLY A 154 -9.03 -11.39 -0.32
N PRO A 155 -7.75 -11.76 -0.13
CA PRO A 155 -6.67 -10.79 0.05
C PRO A 155 -6.23 -10.07 -1.25
N ARG A 156 -6.95 -10.25 -2.37
CA ARG A 156 -6.63 -9.65 -3.68
C ARG A 156 -7.86 -8.90 -4.19
N GLU A 157 -7.65 -7.68 -4.71
CA GLU A 157 -8.68 -6.81 -5.29
C GLU A 157 -9.89 -6.57 -4.36
N GLY A 158 -9.78 -5.53 -3.53
CA GLY A 158 -10.87 -5.04 -2.69
C GLY A 158 -10.72 -5.31 -1.20
N GLY A 159 -10.36 -6.54 -0.83
CA GLY A 159 -10.13 -6.93 0.57
C GLY A 159 -9.02 -6.13 1.24
N THR A 160 -7.97 -5.75 0.50
CA THR A 160 -6.81 -5.00 1.02
C THR A 160 -7.19 -3.70 1.73
N MET A 161 -8.23 -2.99 1.29
CA MET A 161 -8.64 -1.74 1.95
C MET A 161 -9.23 -1.98 3.34
N PHE A 162 -9.98 -3.07 3.50
CA PHE A 162 -10.49 -3.49 4.81
C PHE A 162 -9.37 -3.99 5.71
N LEU A 163 -8.41 -4.77 5.18
CA LEU A 163 -7.25 -5.23 5.95
C LEU A 163 -6.39 -4.03 6.42
N ARG A 164 -6.21 -3.00 5.58
CA ARG A 164 -5.55 -1.75 5.98
C ARG A 164 -6.34 -1.00 7.05
N GLY A 165 -7.66 -0.92 6.91
CA GLY A 165 -8.54 -0.32 7.92
C GLY A 165 -8.51 -1.07 9.25
N TRP A 166 -8.39 -2.40 9.21
CA TRP A 166 -8.23 -3.22 10.41
C TRP A 166 -6.86 -2.98 11.03
N SER A 167 -5.79 -3.05 10.23
CA SER A 167 -4.41 -2.84 10.71
C SER A 167 -4.24 -1.47 11.39
N SER A 168 -4.94 -0.43 10.96
CA SER A 168 -4.85 0.90 11.58
C SER A 168 -5.56 1.01 12.94
N GLN A 169 -6.44 0.05 13.27
CA GLN A 169 -7.17 0.04 14.54
C GLN A 169 -6.74 -1.08 15.49
N ASP A 170 -6.41 -2.26 14.96
CA ASP A 170 -6.11 -3.48 15.70
C ASP A 170 -5.20 -4.41 14.85
N LYS A 171 -3.92 -4.04 14.73
CA LYS A 171 -2.94 -4.81 13.95
C LYS A 171 -2.66 -6.20 14.51
N ASP A 172 -2.70 -6.38 15.84
CA ASP A 172 -2.49 -7.68 16.47
C ASP A 172 -3.66 -8.62 16.15
N GLY A 173 -4.90 -8.14 16.27
CA GLY A 173 -6.08 -8.93 15.91
C GLY A 173 -6.14 -9.31 14.44
N LEU A 174 -5.69 -8.43 13.54
CA LEU A 174 -5.52 -8.75 12.12
C LEU A 174 -4.44 -9.82 11.89
N PHE A 175 -3.29 -9.69 12.56
CA PHE A 175 -2.20 -10.66 12.47
C PHE A 175 -2.67 -12.05 12.87
N ASP A 176 -3.31 -12.17 14.03
CA ASP A 176 -3.82 -13.44 14.55
C ASP A 176 -4.85 -14.03 13.60
N TRP A 177 -5.77 -13.22 13.09
CA TRP A 177 -6.77 -13.69 12.13
C TRP A 177 -6.16 -14.20 10.82
N LEU A 178 -5.18 -13.48 10.26
CA LEU A 178 -4.49 -13.88 9.03
C LEU A 178 -3.72 -15.19 9.22
N LEU A 179 -3.01 -15.34 10.34
CA LEU A 179 -2.30 -16.57 10.68
C LEU A 179 -3.29 -17.74 10.83
N GLU A 180 -4.34 -17.58 11.63
CA GLU A 180 -5.34 -18.63 11.91
C GLU A 180 -6.10 -19.09 10.65
N ASN A 181 -6.44 -18.16 9.74
CA ASN A 181 -7.36 -18.46 8.62
C ASN A 181 -6.66 -18.66 7.28
N HIS A 182 -5.45 -18.12 7.12
CA HIS A 182 -4.74 -18.10 5.84
C HIS A 182 -3.26 -18.51 5.94
N GLY A 183 -2.77 -18.80 7.15
CA GLY A 183 -1.39 -19.21 7.41
C GLY A 183 -0.36 -18.11 7.17
N VAL A 184 0.91 -18.49 7.38
CA VAL A 184 2.07 -17.58 7.34
C VAL A 184 2.21 -16.84 6.01
N ALA A 185 1.88 -17.48 4.89
CA ALA A 185 1.98 -16.87 3.57
C ALA A 185 1.12 -15.60 3.42
N SER A 186 0.00 -15.52 4.15
CA SER A 186 -0.90 -14.37 4.09
C SER A 186 -0.31 -13.11 4.75
N ILE A 187 0.54 -13.27 5.77
CA ILE A 187 1.23 -12.18 6.47
C ILE A 187 2.13 -11.41 5.48
N THR A 188 2.84 -12.15 4.61
CA THR A 188 3.82 -11.60 3.66
C THR A 188 3.24 -10.61 2.66
N SER A 189 1.94 -10.74 2.34
CA SER A 189 1.27 -9.92 1.31
C SER A 189 0.36 -8.84 1.89
N ASN A 190 -0.07 -8.97 3.14
CA ASN A 190 -1.12 -8.13 3.72
C ASN A 190 -0.67 -7.29 4.93
N ILE A 191 0.35 -7.70 5.67
CA ILE A 191 0.81 -7.03 6.90
C ILE A 191 2.13 -6.27 6.68
N VAL A 192 2.82 -6.50 5.57
CA VAL A 192 4.13 -5.87 5.29
C VAL A 192 4.07 -4.34 5.19
N ILE A 193 2.93 -3.78 4.82
CA ILE A 193 2.79 -2.34 4.60
C ILE A 193 2.21 -1.70 5.87
N PRO A 194 2.90 -0.71 6.47
CA PRO A 194 2.40 -0.02 7.66
C PRO A 194 1.05 0.65 7.38
N ALA A 195 0.24 0.81 8.43
CA ALA A 195 -0.98 1.59 8.32
C ALA A 195 -0.66 3.06 7.98
N PRO A 196 -1.58 3.81 7.32
CA PRO A 196 -1.37 5.23 7.09
C PRO A 196 -1.05 5.98 8.39
N GLY A 197 0.11 6.64 8.44
CA GLY A 197 0.58 7.39 9.61
C GLY A 197 1.42 6.61 10.62
N GLU A 198 1.60 5.30 10.43
CA GLU A 198 2.52 4.48 11.23
C GLU A 198 3.95 4.59 10.70
N GLU A 199 4.93 4.67 11.61
CA GLU A 199 6.34 4.70 11.24
C GLU A 199 6.78 3.31 10.73
N GLU A 200 7.42 3.28 9.56
CA GLU A 200 7.88 2.02 8.94
C GLU A 200 8.85 1.25 9.86
N THR A 201 9.76 1.94 10.55
CA THR A 201 10.68 1.38 11.53
C THR A 201 9.96 0.62 12.66
N GLU A 202 8.97 1.28 13.29
CA GLU A 202 8.23 0.69 14.42
C GLU A 202 7.36 -0.48 13.96
N HIS A 203 6.77 -0.37 12.77
CA HIS A 203 6.00 -1.43 12.15
C HIS A 203 6.85 -2.67 11.87
N MET A 204 8.03 -2.49 11.27
CA MET A 204 8.94 -3.59 10.97
C MET A 204 9.46 -4.25 12.24
N ARG A 205 9.79 -3.47 13.28
CA ARG A 205 10.18 -4.00 14.60
C ARG A 205 9.07 -4.81 15.26
N TRP A 206 7.83 -4.29 15.24
CA TRP A 206 6.66 -5.04 15.73
C TRP A 206 6.48 -6.35 14.96
N LEU A 207 6.56 -6.31 13.63
CA LEU A 207 6.41 -7.49 12.79
C LEU A 207 7.51 -8.53 13.09
N GLY A 208 8.75 -8.09 13.31
CA GLY A 208 9.84 -8.92 13.79
C GLY A 208 9.44 -9.70 15.04
N GLY A 209 9.02 -8.98 16.10
CA GLY A 209 8.61 -9.62 17.35
C GLY A 209 7.44 -10.58 17.23
N ARG A 210 6.47 -10.29 16.34
CA ARG A 210 5.37 -11.22 16.05
C ARG A 210 5.83 -12.50 15.38
N ILE A 211 6.75 -12.40 14.41
CA ILE A 211 7.31 -13.56 13.72
C ILE A 211 8.20 -14.39 14.65
N ASP A 212 8.97 -13.73 15.53
CA ASP A 212 9.80 -14.41 16.52
C ASP A 212 8.98 -15.25 17.51
N ALA A 213 7.77 -14.80 17.83
CA ALA A 213 6.84 -15.50 18.70
C ALA A 213 6.11 -16.68 18.03
N LEU A 214 6.23 -16.85 16.70
CA LEU A 214 5.67 -18.00 16.00
C LEU A 214 6.43 -19.29 16.34
N ASP A 215 5.80 -20.42 16.07
CA ASP A 215 6.49 -21.69 16.18
C ASP A 215 7.70 -21.76 15.21
N PRO A 216 8.69 -22.62 15.47
CA PRO A 216 9.89 -22.69 14.63
C PRO A 216 9.62 -23.01 13.16
N ALA A 217 8.57 -23.76 12.84
CA ALA A 217 8.26 -24.17 11.47
C ALA A 217 7.61 -23.01 10.69
N GLU A 218 6.65 -22.32 11.29
CA GLU A 218 5.97 -21.15 10.75
C GLU A 218 6.94 -19.99 10.53
N ARG A 219 7.84 -19.77 11.48
CA ARG A 219 8.90 -18.76 11.38
C ARG A 219 9.88 -19.05 10.26
N ALA A 220 10.37 -20.30 10.16
CA ALA A 220 11.23 -20.71 9.05
C ALA A 220 10.51 -20.56 7.70
N GLU A 221 9.21 -20.87 7.65
CA GLU A 221 8.40 -20.63 6.47
C GLU A 221 8.31 -19.14 6.12
N TYR A 222 8.09 -18.26 7.10
CA TYR A 222 8.01 -16.81 6.88
C TYR A 222 9.32 -16.26 6.30
N VAL A 223 10.46 -16.64 6.91
CA VAL A 223 11.79 -16.21 6.46
C VAL A 223 12.03 -16.70 5.02
N ARG A 224 11.70 -17.95 4.73
CA ARG A 224 11.80 -18.53 3.38
C ARG A 224 10.92 -17.78 2.37
N LEU A 225 9.67 -17.48 2.69
CA LEU A 225 8.73 -16.78 1.80
C LEU A 225 9.16 -15.33 1.53
N ASN A 226 9.77 -14.67 2.51
CA ASN A 226 10.27 -13.30 2.37
C ASN A 226 11.74 -13.22 1.92
N ARG A 227 12.40 -14.35 1.64
CA ARG A 227 13.82 -14.41 1.26
C ARG A 227 14.18 -13.43 0.15
N ARG A 228 13.34 -13.36 -0.90
CA ARG A 228 13.51 -12.38 -1.99
C ARG A 228 13.52 -10.93 -1.50
N ARG A 229 12.64 -10.59 -0.56
CA ARG A 229 12.57 -9.24 0.03
C ARG A 229 13.85 -8.95 0.82
N TRP A 230 14.28 -9.90 1.66
CA TRP A 230 15.48 -9.77 2.48
C TRP A 230 16.77 -9.54 1.67
N LEU A 231 16.85 -10.15 0.49
CA LEU A 231 17.96 -9.98 -0.45
C LEU A 231 17.85 -8.73 -1.34
N SER A 232 16.73 -8.02 -1.31
CA SER A 232 16.53 -6.80 -2.10
C SER A 232 17.03 -5.56 -1.36
N PRO A 233 17.46 -4.50 -2.06
CA PRO A 233 17.74 -3.21 -1.44
C PRO A 233 16.53 -2.68 -0.66
N SER A 234 16.78 -2.00 0.46
CA SER A 234 15.73 -1.37 1.28
C SER A 234 14.71 -2.36 1.82
N SER A 235 15.18 -3.52 2.29
CA SER A 235 14.34 -4.61 2.79
C SER A 235 13.70 -4.33 4.16
N GLY A 236 14.23 -3.37 4.93
CA GLY A 236 13.86 -3.13 6.33
C GLY A 236 14.30 -4.26 7.26
N ILE A 237 15.30 -5.05 6.84
CA ILE A 237 15.77 -6.23 7.59
C ILE A 237 16.40 -5.83 8.93
N SER A 238 17.02 -4.65 9.03
CA SER A 238 17.60 -4.18 10.29
C SER A 238 16.50 -3.88 11.33
N ASP A 239 15.47 -3.11 10.94
CA ASP A 239 14.32 -2.80 11.79
C ASP A 239 13.55 -4.06 12.20
N PHE A 240 13.39 -5.00 11.26
CA PHE A 240 12.76 -6.29 11.54
C PHE A 240 13.58 -7.12 12.55
N ALA A 241 14.90 -7.17 12.37
CA ALA A 241 15.80 -7.91 13.27
C ALA A 241 15.82 -7.34 14.69
N GLU A 242 15.62 -6.03 14.88
CA GLU A 242 15.48 -5.41 16.21
C GLU A 242 14.28 -5.97 17.02
N GLY A 243 13.28 -6.56 16.34
CA GLY A 243 12.15 -7.23 16.98
C GLY A 243 12.43 -8.69 17.36
N ILE A 244 13.51 -9.30 16.88
CA ILE A 244 13.81 -10.73 17.06
C ILE A 244 14.60 -10.95 18.34
N THR A 245 14.16 -11.88 19.17
CA THR A 245 14.85 -12.29 20.40
C THR A 245 15.47 -13.68 20.31
N ASP A 246 14.97 -14.56 19.42
CA ASP A 246 15.58 -15.87 19.17
C ASP A 246 16.93 -15.75 18.43
N PRO A 247 18.03 -16.23 19.02
CA PRO A 247 19.36 -16.12 18.40
C PRO A 247 19.48 -16.85 17.06
N ALA A 248 18.81 -17.99 16.88
CA ALA A 248 18.92 -18.76 15.63
C ALA A 248 18.25 -18.04 14.46
N THR A 249 17.10 -17.42 14.71
CA THR A 249 16.40 -16.57 13.74
C THR A 249 17.22 -15.33 13.41
N LEU A 250 17.81 -14.68 14.42
CA LEU A 250 18.66 -13.52 14.22
C LEU A 250 19.91 -13.88 13.39
N ASP A 251 20.55 -15.01 13.67
CA ASP A 251 21.70 -15.50 12.90
C ASP A 251 21.32 -15.77 11.43
N GLU A 252 20.12 -16.31 11.16
CA GLU A 252 19.63 -16.49 9.78
C GLU A 252 19.43 -15.15 9.05
N LEU A 253 18.86 -14.15 9.74
CA LEU A 253 18.69 -12.80 9.18
C LEU A 253 20.03 -12.10 8.95
N LEU A 254 21.02 -12.28 9.84
CA LEU A 254 22.37 -11.76 9.67
C LEU A 254 23.02 -12.34 8.41
N VAL A 255 22.89 -13.66 8.18
CA VAL A 255 23.36 -14.33 6.96
C VAL A 255 22.68 -13.74 5.71
N LEU A 256 21.36 -13.59 5.73
CA LEU A 256 20.60 -12.98 4.62
C LEU A 256 21.02 -11.53 4.36
N GLY A 257 21.22 -10.75 5.42
CA GLY A 257 21.72 -9.39 5.36
C GLY A 257 23.08 -9.34 4.66
N VAL A 258 24.07 -10.09 5.15
CA VAL A 258 25.40 -10.16 4.53
C VAL A 258 25.34 -10.59 3.07
N GLN A 259 24.50 -11.56 2.73
CA GLN A 259 24.26 -11.97 1.34
C GLN A 259 23.73 -10.83 0.45
N SER A 260 22.88 -9.95 1.00
CA SER A 260 22.31 -8.80 0.28
C SER A 260 23.31 -7.68 -0.05
N ILE A 261 24.53 -7.67 0.54
CA ILE A 261 25.57 -6.67 0.20
C ILE A 261 25.88 -6.68 -1.29
N ARG A 262 25.96 -7.87 -1.92
CA ARG A 262 26.20 -8.00 -3.36
C ARG A 262 25.10 -7.34 -4.21
N ALA A 263 23.88 -7.25 -3.67
CA ALA A 263 22.75 -6.56 -4.28
C ALA A 263 22.80 -5.03 -4.10
N GLY A 264 23.87 -4.47 -3.52
CA GLY A 264 24.02 -3.04 -3.24
C GLY A 264 23.30 -2.57 -1.98
N ASN A 265 23.05 -3.46 -1.01
CA ASN A 265 22.34 -3.13 0.24
C ASN A 265 23.28 -2.84 1.42
N SER A 266 24.48 -2.29 1.16
CA SER A 266 25.53 -2.15 2.17
C SER A 266 25.09 -1.34 3.40
N VAL A 267 24.45 -0.18 3.21
CA VAL A 267 23.98 0.70 4.30
C VAL A 267 23.13 -0.05 5.33
N GLU A 268 22.09 -0.74 4.85
CA GLU A 268 21.13 -1.45 5.70
C GLU A 268 21.81 -2.61 6.43
N VAL A 269 22.70 -3.33 5.74
CA VAL A 269 23.42 -4.46 6.33
C VAL A 269 24.43 -4.01 7.39
N MET A 270 25.08 -2.86 7.20
CA MET A 270 25.95 -2.30 8.24
C MET A 270 25.14 -1.97 9.50
N ARG A 271 23.95 -1.39 9.36
CA ARG A 271 23.05 -1.14 10.49
C ARG A 271 22.65 -2.44 11.20
N LEU A 272 22.31 -3.47 10.42
CA LEU A 272 21.99 -4.80 10.97
C LEU A 272 23.18 -5.40 11.75
N LEU A 273 24.39 -5.36 11.18
CA LEU A 273 25.60 -5.89 11.82
C LEU A 273 26.02 -5.11 13.07
N GLU A 274 25.73 -3.81 13.13
CA GLU A 274 25.99 -2.98 14.32
C GLU A 274 25.18 -3.42 15.54
N GLY A 275 24.05 -4.11 15.33
CA GLY A 275 23.30 -4.78 16.40
C GLY A 275 24.01 -5.97 17.04
N VAL A 276 25.10 -6.47 16.45
CA VAL A 276 25.95 -7.52 17.04
C VAL A 276 27.01 -6.86 17.91
N ASP A 277 27.03 -7.07 19.22
CA ASP A 277 27.91 -6.33 20.14
C ASP A 277 29.41 -6.45 19.84
N ASP A 278 29.88 -7.62 19.43
CA ASP A 278 31.29 -7.91 19.17
C ASP A 278 31.70 -7.55 17.73
N PRO A 279 32.59 -6.55 17.52
CA PRO A 279 33.11 -6.20 16.20
C PRO A 279 33.83 -7.36 15.50
N GLY A 280 34.50 -8.24 16.24
CA GLY A 280 35.15 -9.43 15.70
C GLY A 280 34.13 -10.34 15.01
N LYS A 281 33.01 -10.59 15.69
CA LYS A 281 31.89 -11.39 15.16
C LYS A 281 31.25 -10.76 13.92
N ARG A 282 31.15 -9.42 13.84
CA ARG A 282 30.69 -8.71 12.63
C ARG A 282 31.59 -9.00 11.42
N ILE A 283 32.91 -8.90 11.63
CA ILE A 283 33.89 -9.17 10.58
C ILE A 283 33.85 -10.66 10.19
N ASP A 284 33.73 -11.56 11.16
CA ASP A 284 33.64 -13.01 10.90
C ASP A 284 32.39 -13.36 10.08
N LEU A 285 31.25 -12.71 10.34
CA LEU A 285 30.04 -12.85 9.51
C LEU A 285 30.30 -12.41 8.07
N LEU A 286 30.93 -11.25 7.87
CA LEU A 286 31.27 -10.73 6.55
C LEU A 286 32.28 -11.62 5.80
N GLU A 287 33.16 -12.31 6.51
CA GLU A 287 34.21 -13.15 5.92
C GLU A 287 33.75 -14.59 5.65
N ASN A 288 32.86 -15.13 6.49
CA ASN A 288 32.54 -16.57 6.45
C ASN A 288 31.12 -16.88 5.95
N THR A 289 30.24 -15.88 5.86
CA THR A 289 28.90 -16.09 5.30
C THR A 289 29.02 -16.63 3.86
N PRO A 290 28.34 -17.75 3.54
CA PRO A 290 28.31 -18.27 2.18
C PRO A 290 27.72 -17.24 1.22
N MET A 291 28.30 -17.15 0.02
CA MET A 291 27.71 -16.33 -1.04
C MET A 291 26.30 -16.83 -1.37
N MET A 292 25.46 -15.93 -1.89
CA MET A 292 24.12 -16.27 -2.36
C MET A 292 24.14 -17.52 -3.23
N SER A 293 23.17 -18.41 -3.01
CA SER A 293 22.97 -19.57 -3.87
C SER A 293 22.64 -19.15 -5.30
N GLU A 294 22.76 -20.06 -6.25
CA GLU A 294 22.36 -19.78 -7.64
C GLU A 294 20.87 -19.40 -7.72
N GLU A 295 20.01 -20.05 -6.92
CA GLU A 295 18.59 -19.71 -6.83
C GLU A 295 18.38 -18.27 -6.34
N ASP A 296 19.10 -17.89 -5.27
CA ASP A 296 19.01 -16.56 -4.67
C ASP A 296 19.52 -15.45 -5.59
N SER A 297 20.54 -15.75 -6.39
CA SER A 297 21.11 -14.80 -7.36
C SER A 297 20.10 -14.33 -8.40
N ARG A 298 19.00 -15.09 -8.60
CA ARG A 298 17.88 -14.68 -9.48
C ARG A 298 17.05 -13.54 -8.88
N TYR A 299 17.07 -13.38 -7.57
CA TYR A 299 16.33 -12.35 -6.84
C TYR A 299 17.11 -11.05 -6.70
N ALA A 300 18.44 -11.12 -6.76
CA ALA A 300 19.34 -10.00 -6.54
C ALA A 300 20.22 -9.77 -7.75
N THR A 301 19.99 -8.68 -8.49
CA THR A 301 20.96 -8.22 -9.48
C THR A 301 22.20 -7.70 -8.75
N PRO A 302 23.42 -8.16 -9.10
CA PRO A 302 24.64 -7.60 -8.54
C PRO A 302 24.70 -6.09 -8.80
N ARG A 303 24.82 -5.30 -7.73
CA ARG A 303 24.82 -3.83 -7.76
C ARG A 303 25.82 -3.20 -6.81
N PHE A 304 26.66 -4.01 -6.19
CA PHE A 304 27.78 -3.54 -5.39
C PHE A 304 28.64 -2.57 -6.20
N ASN A 305 28.78 -1.34 -5.71
CA ASN A 305 29.47 -0.26 -6.41
C ASN A 305 30.49 0.43 -5.49
N LEU A 306 31.16 1.47 -6.00
CA LEU A 306 32.20 2.19 -5.25
C LEU A 306 31.69 2.82 -3.95
N VAL A 307 30.42 3.25 -3.89
CA VAL A 307 29.83 3.79 -2.67
C VAL A 307 29.68 2.69 -1.62
N ASP A 308 29.25 1.49 -2.02
CA ASP A 308 29.15 0.33 -1.12
C ASP A 308 30.54 -0.09 -0.62
N GLU A 309 31.54 -0.07 -1.52
CA GLU A 309 32.94 -0.37 -1.19
C GLU A 309 33.52 0.61 -0.16
N ASP A 310 33.35 1.92 -0.38
CA ASP A 310 33.84 2.95 0.55
C ASP A 310 33.17 2.83 1.93
N GLN A 311 31.86 2.56 1.96
CA GLN A 311 31.13 2.35 3.21
C GLN A 311 31.57 1.11 3.96
N LEU A 312 31.73 -0.01 3.25
CA LEU A 312 32.19 -1.27 3.83
C LEU A 312 33.63 -1.13 4.35
N LEU A 313 34.53 -0.50 3.58
CA LEU A 313 35.91 -0.23 3.99
C LEU A 313 35.96 0.64 5.26
N LYS A 314 35.13 1.69 5.30
CA LYS A 314 35.01 2.56 6.49
C LYS A 314 34.60 1.75 7.72
N LYS A 315 33.54 0.94 7.62
CA LYS A 315 33.04 0.13 8.75
C LYS A 315 34.03 -0.93 9.19
N LEU A 316 34.69 -1.62 8.26
CA LEU A 316 35.75 -2.58 8.56
C LEU A 316 36.92 -1.91 9.31
N THR A 317 37.30 -0.70 8.91
CA THR A 317 38.33 0.08 9.61
C THR A 317 37.89 0.49 11.02
N GLU A 318 36.65 0.97 11.17
CA GLU A 318 36.05 1.30 12.48
C GLU A 318 36.00 0.09 13.42
N TRP A 319 35.76 -1.11 12.89
CA TRP A 319 35.73 -2.37 13.64
C TRP A 319 37.12 -2.99 13.84
N GLY A 320 38.20 -2.36 13.37
CA GLY A 320 39.57 -2.79 13.59
C GLY A 320 40.04 -3.94 12.68
N ALA A 321 39.40 -4.15 11.52
CA ALA A 321 39.83 -5.14 10.54
C ALA A 321 41.19 -4.74 9.91
N PRO A 322 42.19 -5.64 9.86
CA PRO A 322 43.45 -5.38 9.15
C PRO A 322 43.22 -5.12 7.66
N GLN A 323 44.03 -4.25 7.05
CA GLN A 323 43.86 -3.84 5.64
C GLN A 323 43.69 -5.02 4.67
N GLY A 324 44.57 -6.02 4.72
CA GLY A 324 44.48 -7.19 3.82
C GLY A 324 43.21 -8.03 4.05
N ARG A 325 42.68 -8.07 5.27
CA ARG A 325 41.39 -8.73 5.58
C ARG A 325 40.24 -7.91 4.99
N SER A 326 40.28 -6.58 5.11
CA SER A 326 39.27 -5.69 4.54
C SER A 326 39.19 -5.80 3.02
N GLU A 327 40.33 -5.81 2.35
CA GLU A 327 40.42 -5.98 0.89
C GLU A 327 39.83 -7.33 0.44
N ASN A 328 40.12 -8.41 1.16
CA ASN A 328 39.56 -9.73 0.87
C ASN A 328 38.04 -9.75 1.04
N ILE A 329 37.51 -9.17 2.12
CA ILE A 329 36.06 -9.10 2.36
C ILE A 329 35.37 -8.29 1.26
N ILE A 330 35.89 -7.12 0.91
CA ILE A 330 35.34 -6.26 -0.15
C ILE A 330 35.32 -7.01 -1.49
N ASN A 331 36.41 -7.68 -1.86
CA ASN A 331 36.51 -8.40 -3.13
C ASN A 331 35.53 -9.58 -3.23
N ARG A 332 35.02 -10.13 -2.12
CA ARG A 332 33.99 -11.19 -2.15
C ARG A 332 32.62 -10.67 -2.62
N PHE A 333 32.34 -9.38 -2.46
CA PHE A 333 31.04 -8.79 -2.80
C PHE A 333 31.00 -8.08 -4.16
N LYS A 334 32.15 -7.88 -4.80
CA LYS A 334 32.28 -7.39 -6.18
C LYS A 334 31.76 -8.41 -7.20
#